data_AF-A0A3N5HTU8-F1
#
_entry.id   AF-A0A3N5HTU8-F1
#
_cell.length_a   1.000
_cell.length_b   1.000
_cell.length_c   1.000
_cell.angle_alpha   90.00
_cell.angle_beta   90.00
_cell.angle_gamma   90.00
#
_symmetry.space_group_name_H-M   'P 1'
#
loop_
_entity.id
_entity.type
_entity.pdbx_description
1 polymer ?
#
loop_
_entity_poly.entity_id
_entity_poly.type
_entity_poly.pdbx_seq_one_letter_code
_entity_poly.pdbx_strand_id
1 'polypeptide(L)'
;VTIHHAQRWPEPKIVIAAKQNAKPTIDNRTISLRATDIPYRIDLVEGAMRYDGDLVWIDSLDGRHDSTRISADGRCQRTDSGRWRMDLNVHSGSRLHPDAELIGSLPTQIRGAFQRLQFRGPLSARGQFGFWLPDALHPTPAFDWDMVFQLEGNRIGDVGPVRDLRGEITMKGKQDTEAYFADGEVSIDSMHFASQQITMIRGPYAIQDGRLLLGDAIPQPTAIPPAMPASLNAIRGRPIGGRIYGGTASISGEVLLNDGAFDVVLAIANADMPTMLLELGQADNTVRGKVQGQVRLEGVVGASHLLKGAGSATLSEANLYQLPLLISVFNMLRIKPSESVAFTDGSVRFTVYGDHVTFNELKLWGDLIALDGTGTMNRAQEVDLSFNTRVSPHNVWSYVASPFGEDRYTLWTLNVRGPLANPHIDRRGIDAMNGTLERLLPGMVGPETLPSEAAQWPRLRDIWTR
;
A
#
# COMPACT_ATOMS: atom_id res chain seq x y z
N VAL A 1 31.89 24.42 41.12
CA VAL A 1 32.15 25.80 40.63
C VAL A 1 33.65 25.94 40.46
N THR A 2 34.11 26.32 39.28
CA THR A 2 35.54 26.45 38.98
C THR A 2 35.81 27.89 38.55
N ILE A 3 36.86 28.51 39.10
CA ILE A 3 37.26 29.88 38.77
C ILE A 3 38.45 29.79 37.81
N HIS A 4 38.34 30.37 36.62
CA HIS A 4 39.43 30.39 35.63
C HIS A 4 40.15 31.75 35.68
N HIS A 5 41.48 31.72 35.76
CA HIS A 5 42.33 32.92 35.77
C HIS A 5 42.52 33.48 34.35
N ALA A 6 42.83 34.78 34.24
CA ALA A 6 42.81 35.61 33.02
C ALA A 6 43.69 35.17 31.82
N GLN A 7 44.37 34.01 31.88
CA GLN A 7 45.14 33.49 30.75
C GLN A 7 44.24 32.99 29.60
N ARG A 8 42.97 32.66 29.87
CA ARG A 8 42.02 32.17 28.86
C ARG A 8 40.96 33.19 28.46
N TRP A 9 40.71 34.22 29.30
CA TRP A 9 39.67 35.24 29.11
C TRP A 9 40.13 36.63 29.59
N PRO A 10 39.70 37.73 28.92
CA PRO A 10 40.12 39.10 29.24
C PRO A 10 39.62 39.60 30.62
N GLU A 11 38.57 39.00 31.17
CA GLU A 11 38.03 39.28 32.51
C GLU A 11 37.80 37.98 33.29
N PRO A 12 37.89 37.97 34.64
CA PRO A 12 37.61 36.80 35.45
C PRO A 12 36.15 36.37 35.31
N LYS A 13 35.91 35.15 34.83
CA LYS A 13 34.57 34.60 34.60
C LYS A 13 34.33 33.35 35.44
N ILE A 14 33.17 33.28 36.08
CA ILE A 14 32.77 32.14 36.91
C ILE A 14 32.11 31.10 36.01
N VAL A 15 32.60 29.86 36.04
CA VAL A 15 31.98 28.74 35.34
C VAL A 15 31.43 27.75 36.35
N ILE A 16 30.13 27.48 36.25
CA ILE A 16 29.45 26.45 37.01
C ILE A 16 29.43 25.19 36.16
N ALA A 17 30.18 24.17 36.57
CA ALA A 17 30.12 22.85 35.96
C ALA A 17 29.27 21.91 36.82
N ALA A 18 28.33 21.21 36.18
CA ALA A 18 27.57 20.11 36.76
C ALA A 18 27.92 18.82 36.01
N LYS A 19 28.21 17.75 36.75
CA LYS A 19 28.52 16.44 36.18
C LYS A 19 27.75 15.35 36.91
N GLN A 20 27.01 14.57 36.14
CA GLN A 20 26.46 13.30 36.59
C GLN A 20 27.33 12.19 36.01
N ASN A 21 28.07 11.51 36.89
CA ASN A 21 28.86 10.35 36.50
C ASN A 21 27.93 9.19 36.10
N ALA A 22 28.36 8.39 35.13
CA ALA A 22 27.63 7.22 34.66
C ALA A 22 27.16 6.35 35.83
N LYS A 23 25.85 6.13 35.91
CA LYS A 23 25.24 5.18 36.84
C LYS A 23 24.75 3.95 36.08
N PRO A 24 25.13 2.73 36.47
CA PRO A 24 24.63 1.52 35.80
C PRO A 24 23.15 1.23 36.12
N THR A 25 22.63 1.78 37.22
CA THR A 25 21.27 1.52 37.71
C THR A 25 20.55 2.84 38.02
N ILE A 26 19.29 2.94 37.59
CA ILE A 26 18.39 4.07 37.92
C ILE A 26 17.93 3.90 39.37
N ASP A 27 18.23 4.87 40.22
CA ASP A 27 17.90 4.92 41.65
C ASP A 27 17.17 6.22 42.01
N ASN A 28 16.77 6.36 43.28
CA ASN A 28 16.12 7.58 43.80
C ASN A 28 17.00 8.85 43.78
N ARG A 29 18.28 8.73 43.39
CA ARG A 29 19.24 9.82 43.23
C ARG A 29 19.54 10.10 41.75
N THR A 30 18.77 9.51 40.84
CA THR A 30 18.89 9.76 39.40
C THR A 30 18.06 11.00 39.07
N ILE A 31 18.66 11.93 38.32
CA ILE A 31 17.97 13.13 37.89
C ILE A 31 16.99 12.74 36.79
N SER A 32 15.71 13.09 36.95
CA SER A 32 14.67 12.80 35.97
C SER A 32 14.14 14.09 35.37
N LEU A 33 13.97 14.09 34.06
CA LEU A 33 13.34 15.13 33.27
C LEU A 33 11.94 14.65 32.90
N ARG A 34 10.91 15.46 33.19
CA ARG A 34 9.55 15.22 32.69
C ARG A 34 8.98 16.57 32.29
N ALA A 35 8.86 16.80 30.99
CA ALA A 35 8.22 18.00 30.49
C ALA A 35 6.72 17.94 30.77
N THR A 36 6.11 19.08 31.09
CA THR A 36 4.65 19.13 31.34
C THR A 36 3.88 18.85 30.05
N ASP A 37 4.36 19.36 28.91
CA ASP A 37 3.68 19.26 27.61
C ASP A 37 3.91 17.92 26.89
N ILE A 38 5.00 17.22 27.24
CA ILE A 38 5.30 15.86 26.78
C ILE A 38 5.64 15.07 28.04
N PRO A 39 4.64 14.44 28.71
CA PRO A 39 4.80 13.83 30.02
C PRO A 39 5.60 12.50 30.01
N TYR A 40 6.54 12.36 29.07
CA TYR A 40 7.47 11.25 28.97
C TYR A 40 8.66 11.49 29.90
N ARG A 41 8.84 10.63 30.90
CA ARG A 41 9.92 10.76 31.88
C ARG A 41 11.23 10.24 31.31
N ILE A 42 12.28 11.05 31.27
CA ILE A 42 13.63 10.63 30.89
C ILE A 42 14.52 10.70 32.13
N ASP A 43 15.12 9.58 32.52
CA ASP A 43 16.11 9.51 33.58
C ASP A 43 17.50 9.79 32.99
N LEU A 44 18.14 10.86 33.45
CA LEU A 44 19.50 11.20 33.05
C LEU A 44 20.48 10.26 33.76
N VAL A 45 21.25 9.50 33.01
CA VAL A 45 22.14 8.45 33.54
C VAL A 45 23.60 8.90 33.55
N GLU A 46 23.96 9.76 32.60
CA GLU A 46 25.24 10.45 32.49
C GLU A 46 25.02 11.83 31.87
N GLY A 47 25.83 12.81 32.26
CA GLY A 47 25.82 14.10 31.58
C GLY A 47 26.80 15.10 32.18
N ALA A 48 27.26 16.03 31.35
CA ALA A 48 28.14 17.11 31.75
C ALA A 48 27.64 18.43 31.15
N MET A 49 27.48 19.44 32.00
CA MET A 49 27.02 20.76 31.61
C MET A 49 27.91 21.84 32.22
N ARG A 50 28.09 22.95 31.50
CA ARG A 50 28.84 24.12 31.95
C ARG A 50 28.05 25.39 31.69
N TYR A 51 27.89 26.22 32.70
CA TYR A 51 27.25 27.52 32.60
C TYR A 51 28.26 28.62 32.91
N ASP A 52 28.35 29.62 32.03
CA ASP A 52 29.33 30.71 32.16
C ASP A 52 28.71 32.08 32.47
N GLY A 53 27.39 32.15 32.68
CA GLY A 53 26.66 33.39 32.97
C GLY A 53 25.69 33.80 31.85
N ASP A 54 25.99 33.42 30.61
CA ASP A 54 25.14 33.75 29.45
C ASP A 54 24.73 32.49 28.66
N LEU A 55 25.61 31.49 28.65
CA LEU A 55 25.47 30.29 27.85
C LEU A 55 25.60 29.04 28.72
N VAL A 56 24.66 28.10 28.54
CA VAL A 56 24.78 26.74 29.04
C VAL A 56 25.32 25.87 27.92
N TRP A 57 26.49 25.28 28.11
CA TRP A 57 27.04 24.22 27.28
C TRP A 57 26.60 22.87 27.83
N ILE A 58 26.10 22.00 26.96
CA ILE A 58 25.76 20.61 27.25
C ILE A 58 26.84 19.78 26.56
N ASP A 59 27.90 19.44 27.29
CA ASP A 59 29.04 18.69 26.76
C ASP A 59 28.64 17.22 26.46
N SER A 60 27.74 16.66 27.28
CA SER A 60 27.12 15.36 27.05
C SER A 60 25.80 15.22 27.80
N LEU A 61 24.87 14.49 27.21
CA LEU A 61 23.58 14.10 27.77
C LEU A 61 23.32 12.64 27.40
N ASP A 62 23.08 11.77 28.39
CA ASP A 62 22.61 10.39 28.19
C ASP A 62 21.37 10.14 29.04
N GLY A 63 20.21 10.15 28.40
CA GLY A 63 18.91 9.90 29.01
C GLY A 63 18.39 8.51 28.68
N ARG A 64 17.67 7.89 29.62
CA ARG A 64 16.99 6.61 29.43
C ARG A 64 15.55 6.66 29.88
N HIS A 65 14.72 5.88 29.20
CA HIS A 65 13.37 5.55 29.61
C HIS A 65 13.12 4.11 29.18
N ASP A 66 13.02 3.18 30.14
CA ASP A 66 12.97 1.74 29.85
C ASP A 66 14.05 1.31 28.84
N SER A 67 13.64 0.93 27.62
CA SER A 67 14.53 0.52 26.52
C SER A 67 14.93 1.66 25.59
N THR A 68 14.28 2.82 25.71
CA THR A 68 14.65 4.06 25.01
C THR A 68 15.92 4.65 25.61
N ARG A 69 16.85 5.03 24.73
CA ARG A 69 18.06 5.79 25.07
C ARG A 69 18.15 7.02 24.17
N ILE A 70 18.46 8.17 24.75
CA ILE A 70 18.69 9.42 24.05
C ILE A 70 20.07 9.91 24.41
N SER A 71 20.91 10.14 23.41
CA SER A 71 22.25 10.70 23.57
C SER A 71 22.38 11.97 22.75
N ALA A 72 22.83 13.05 23.38
CA ALA A 72 22.95 14.35 22.73
C ALA A 72 24.06 15.21 23.34
N ASP A 73 24.48 16.22 22.59
CA ASP A 73 25.22 17.38 23.06
C ASP A 73 24.50 18.65 22.62
N GLY A 74 24.90 19.81 23.11
CA GLY A 74 24.28 21.04 22.65
C GLY A 74 24.55 22.27 23.50
N ARG A 75 23.65 23.23 23.38
CA ARG A 75 23.73 24.48 24.15
C ARG A 75 22.35 25.04 24.44
N CYS A 76 22.25 25.83 25.50
CA CYS A 76 21.07 26.62 25.81
C CYS A 76 21.47 28.07 26.05
N GLN A 77 20.87 29.00 25.33
CA GLN A 77 21.20 30.42 25.35
C GLN A 77 19.95 31.29 25.39
N ARG A 78 20.07 32.47 25.98
CA ARG A 78 19.01 33.47 25.95
C ARG A 78 18.99 34.16 24.58
N THR A 79 17.83 34.22 23.94
CA THR A 79 17.61 34.94 22.67
C THR A 79 17.43 36.43 22.92
N ASP A 80 17.45 37.23 21.86
CA ASP A 80 17.21 38.68 21.92
C ASP A 80 15.84 39.03 22.50
N SER A 81 14.84 38.14 22.31
CA SER A 81 13.52 38.25 22.93
C SER A 81 13.50 37.95 24.43
N GLY A 82 14.64 37.57 25.02
CA GLY A 82 14.78 37.20 26.42
C GLY A 82 14.36 35.76 26.75
N ARG A 83 13.84 35.00 25.77
CA ARG A 83 13.45 33.58 25.90
C ARG A 83 14.69 32.69 25.83
N TRP A 84 14.68 31.54 26.50
CA TRP A 84 15.78 30.58 26.37
C TRP A 84 15.53 29.63 25.20
N ARG A 85 16.53 29.45 24.34
CA ARG A 85 16.56 28.46 23.27
C ARG A 85 17.61 27.41 23.58
N MET A 86 17.19 26.16 23.59
CA MET A 86 18.04 24.99 23.67
C MET A 86 18.18 24.36 22.29
N ASP A 87 19.42 24.23 21.80
CA ASP A 87 19.77 23.51 20.58
C ASP A 87 20.48 22.23 20.97
N LEU A 88 19.93 21.08 20.55
CA LEU A 88 20.48 19.76 20.80
C LEU A 88 20.89 19.09 19.48
N ASN A 89 22.09 18.55 19.47
CA ASN A 89 22.57 17.61 18.47
C ASN A 89 22.35 16.19 18.99
N VAL A 90 21.32 15.52 18.47
CA VAL A 90 20.98 14.13 18.82
C VAL A 90 21.88 13.17 18.06
N HIS A 91 22.58 12.32 18.80
CA HIS A 91 23.56 11.38 18.25
C HIS A 91 22.89 10.10 17.75
N SER A 92 23.52 9.44 16.77
CA SER A 92 23.06 8.17 16.19
C SER A 92 22.97 7.00 17.17
N GLY A 93 23.58 7.11 18.35
CA GLY A 93 23.39 6.14 19.44
C GLY A 93 22.02 6.23 20.14
N SER A 94 21.21 7.23 19.79
CA SER A 94 19.85 7.38 20.32
C SER A 94 18.92 6.37 19.68
N ARG A 95 18.27 5.55 20.51
CA ARG A 95 17.37 4.48 20.11
C ARG A 95 16.04 4.67 20.81
N LEU A 96 15.01 5.02 20.05
CA LEU A 96 13.66 5.28 20.54
C LEU A 96 12.83 4.01 20.39
N HIS A 97 12.05 3.70 21.42
CA HIS A 97 11.06 2.62 21.39
C HIS A 97 9.66 3.25 21.43
N PRO A 98 8.84 3.08 20.38
CA PRO A 98 7.47 3.58 20.31
C PRO A 98 6.55 2.71 21.17
N ASP A 99 6.71 2.83 22.49
CA ASP A 99 5.87 2.18 23.49
C ASP A 99 4.57 2.97 23.76
N ALA A 100 3.70 2.42 24.61
CA ALA A 100 2.43 3.05 24.95
C ALA A 100 2.61 4.37 25.72
N GLU A 101 3.69 4.54 26.49
CA GLU A 101 3.96 5.76 27.26
C GLU A 101 4.43 6.89 26.34
N LEU A 102 5.36 6.60 25.43
CA LEU A 102 5.85 7.54 24.42
C LEU A 102 4.71 7.96 23.49
N ILE A 103 3.96 6.99 22.95
CA ILE A 103 2.80 7.28 22.09
C ILE A 103 1.74 8.07 22.87
N GLY A 104 1.47 7.70 24.13
CA GLY A 104 0.54 8.40 25.01
C GLY A 104 0.96 9.84 25.34
N SER A 105 2.26 10.12 25.30
CA SER A 105 2.85 11.44 25.57
C SER A 105 2.90 12.35 24.34
N LEU A 106 2.60 11.83 23.14
CA LEU A 106 2.56 12.65 21.92
C LEU A 106 1.44 13.72 21.98
N PRO A 107 1.60 14.85 21.25
CA PRO A 107 0.54 15.84 21.08
C PRO A 107 -0.77 15.20 20.57
N THR A 108 -1.91 15.69 21.06
CA THR A 108 -3.24 15.12 20.76
C THR A 108 -3.54 15.05 19.27
N GLN A 109 -2.97 15.98 18.49
CA GLN A 109 -3.12 16.11 17.04
C GLN A 109 -2.59 14.90 16.26
N ILE A 110 -1.52 14.26 16.75
CA ILE A 110 -0.87 13.13 16.08
C ILE A 110 -1.01 11.81 16.84
N ARG A 111 -1.31 11.89 18.14
CA ARG A 111 -1.45 10.73 19.02
C ARG A 111 -2.38 9.67 18.44
N GLY A 112 -3.54 10.08 17.92
CA GLY A 112 -4.56 9.17 17.40
C GLY A 112 -4.10 8.33 16.20
N ALA A 113 -3.36 8.92 15.25
CA ALA A 113 -2.77 8.17 14.15
C ALA A 113 -1.68 7.21 14.63
N PHE A 114 -0.76 7.64 15.50
CA PHE A 114 0.30 6.74 16.00
C PHE A 114 -0.27 5.57 16.82
N GLN A 115 -1.32 5.79 17.60
CA GLN A 115 -2.03 4.73 18.33
C GLN A 115 -2.66 3.70 17.39
N ARG A 116 -3.28 4.13 16.29
CA ARG A 116 -3.89 3.23 15.29
C ARG A 116 -2.86 2.55 14.39
N LEU A 117 -1.80 3.27 14.03
CA LEU A 117 -0.68 2.74 13.25
C LEU A 117 0.00 1.58 14.00
N GLN A 118 0.04 1.64 15.34
CA GLN A 118 0.67 0.62 16.17
C GLN A 118 2.08 0.30 15.66
N PHE A 119 2.87 1.35 15.44
CA PHE A 119 4.24 1.20 14.94
C PHE A 119 5.10 0.52 16.02
N ARG A 120 5.78 -0.57 15.67
CA ARG A 120 6.56 -1.40 16.59
C ARG A 120 8.00 -1.53 16.14
N GLY A 121 8.84 -1.86 17.12
CA GLY A 121 10.27 -2.03 16.94
C GLY A 121 11.01 -0.73 17.23
N PRO A 122 12.28 -0.83 17.62
CA PRO A 122 13.12 0.33 17.86
C PRO A 122 13.38 1.11 16.56
N LEU A 123 13.57 2.41 16.69
CA LEU A 123 14.09 3.25 15.63
C LEU A 123 15.26 4.09 16.16
N SER A 124 16.31 4.22 15.37
CA SER A 124 17.45 5.05 15.75
C SER A 124 17.18 6.49 15.28
N ALA A 125 17.53 7.49 16.08
CA ALA A 125 17.26 8.89 15.80
C ALA A 125 18.56 9.70 15.83
N ARG A 126 18.74 10.62 14.87
CA ARG A 126 19.87 11.55 14.84
C ARG A 126 19.48 12.86 14.18
N GLY A 127 20.12 13.95 14.55
CA GLY A 127 19.88 15.24 13.91
C GLY A 127 19.85 16.41 14.89
N GLN A 128 19.28 17.52 14.45
CA GLN A 128 19.17 18.73 15.25
C GLN A 128 17.75 18.86 15.82
N PHE A 129 17.67 19.28 17.08
CA PHE A 129 16.42 19.56 17.75
C PHE A 129 16.53 20.88 18.52
N GLY A 130 15.71 21.85 18.12
CA GLY A 130 15.57 23.16 18.76
C GLY A 130 14.34 23.20 19.65
N PHE A 131 14.49 23.77 20.84
CA PHE A 131 13.40 23.95 21.80
C PHE A 131 13.47 25.34 22.42
N TRP A 132 12.35 26.05 22.40
CA TRP A 132 12.22 27.29 23.16
C TRP A 132 11.46 27.03 24.45
N LEU A 133 12.13 27.32 25.57
CA LEU A 133 11.56 27.13 26.90
C LEU A 133 10.33 28.05 27.08
N PRO A 134 9.22 27.56 27.65
CA PRO A 134 8.07 28.39 27.97
C PRO A 134 8.44 29.58 28.87
N ASP A 135 7.79 30.71 28.67
CA ASP A 135 7.88 31.90 29.54
C ASP A 135 6.49 32.52 29.77
N ALA A 136 6.42 33.61 30.54
CA ALA A 136 5.15 34.26 30.87
C ALA A 136 4.38 34.81 29.65
N LEU A 137 5.08 35.15 28.56
CA LEU A 137 4.50 35.67 27.32
C LEU A 137 4.25 34.56 26.29
N HIS A 138 4.99 33.45 26.39
CA HIS A 138 4.94 32.29 25.51
C HIS A 138 4.76 31.02 26.36
N PRO A 139 3.57 30.79 26.93
CA PRO A 139 3.33 29.66 27.83
C PRO A 139 3.36 28.32 27.09
N THR A 140 3.18 28.33 25.77
CA THR A 140 3.25 27.15 24.93
C THR A 140 4.69 26.90 24.46
N PRO A 141 5.14 25.63 24.50
CA PRO A 141 6.44 25.29 23.96
C PRO A 141 6.45 25.44 22.44
N ALA A 142 7.59 25.89 21.92
CA ALA A 142 7.86 25.88 20.48
C ALA A 142 9.07 24.99 20.20
N PHE A 143 9.04 24.29 19.07
CA PHE A 143 10.07 23.34 18.68
C PHE A 143 10.38 23.48 17.19
N ASP A 144 11.64 23.24 16.84
CA ASP A 144 12.06 22.99 15.47
C ASP A 144 12.94 21.75 15.43
N TRP A 145 12.93 21.03 14.32
CA TRP A 145 13.71 19.80 14.19
C TRP A 145 14.16 19.56 12.76
N ASP A 146 15.29 18.88 12.63
CA ASP A 146 15.84 18.36 11.39
C ASP A 146 16.47 17.01 11.74
N MET A 147 15.68 15.95 11.61
CA MET A 147 15.93 14.63 12.16
C MET A 147 15.93 13.56 11.08
N VAL A 148 16.76 12.55 11.27
CA VAL A 148 16.76 11.30 10.51
C VAL A 148 16.42 10.16 11.45
N PHE A 149 15.41 9.39 11.05
CA PHE A 149 14.97 8.20 11.74
C PHE A 149 15.34 6.97 10.92
N GLN A 150 16.14 6.08 11.50
CA GLN A 150 16.54 4.83 10.88
C GLN A 150 15.66 3.68 11.39
N LEU A 151 15.11 2.93 10.44
CA LEU A 151 14.23 1.79 10.64
C LEU A 151 15.05 0.49 10.55
N GLU A 152 14.90 -0.38 11.55
CA GLU A 152 15.74 -1.58 11.73
C GLU A 152 14.90 -2.87 11.71
N GLY A 153 13.93 -2.95 10.80
CA GLY A 153 12.99 -4.08 10.71
C GLY A 153 11.69 -3.82 11.47
N ASN A 154 11.24 -2.57 11.49
CA ASN A 154 10.01 -2.17 12.15
C ASN A 154 8.77 -2.80 11.49
N ARG A 155 7.64 -2.76 12.19
CA ARG A 155 6.35 -3.26 11.71
C ARG A 155 5.19 -2.36 12.14
N ILE A 156 4.06 -2.50 11.47
CA ILE A 156 2.83 -1.75 11.74
C ILE A 156 1.77 -2.77 12.18
N GLY A 157 1.25 -2.61 13.40
CA GLY A 157 0.31 -3.56 14.01
C GLY A 157 0.99 -4.82 14.56
N ASP A 158 0.27 -5.55 15.41
CA ASP A 158 0.76 -6.81 15.98
C ASP A 158 0.68 -7.99 14.98
N VAL A 159 -0.36 -7.98 14.13
CA VAL A 159 -0.59 -8.93 13.01
C VAL A 159 -0.88 -8.15 11.71
N GLY A 160 -0.38 -6.93 11.61
CA GLY A 160 -0.63 -6.07 10.46
C GLY A 160 0.09 -6.53 9.19
N PRO A 161 -0.36 -6.06 8.01
CA PRO A 161 0.21 -6.50 6.74
C PRO A 161 1.63 -5.97 6.53
N VAL A 162 2.05 -4.89 7.21
CA VAL A 162 3.36 -4.27 6.98
C VAL A 162 4.38 -4.70 8.02
N ARG A 163 5.49 -5.28 7.56
CA ARG A 163 6.60 -5.78 8.39
C ARG A 163 7.95 -5.58 7.71
N ASP A 164 9.02 -5.80 8.48
CA ASP A 164 10.41 -5.74 8.04
C ASP A 164 10.78 -4.41 7.37
N LEU A 165 10.20 -3.29 7.85
CA LEU A 165 10.50 -1.95 7.39
C LEU A 165 11.97 -1.61 7.70
N ARG A 166 12.77 -1.42 6.66
CA ARG A 166 14.20 -1.08 6.76
C ARG A 166 14.54 0.08 5.85
N GLY A 167 15.22 1.08 6.40
CA GLY A 167 15.65 2.27 5.65
C GLY A 167 15.65 3.50 6.55
N GLU A 168 15.50 4.67 5.94
CA GLU A 168 15.52 5.96 6.64
C GLU A 168 14.29 6.81 6.30
N ILE A 169 13.86 7.61 7.27
CA ILE A 169 12.87 8.67 7.11
C ILE A 169 13.53 9.96 7.57
N THR A 170 13.61 10.94 6.70
CA THR A 170 14.07 12.30 7.04
C THR A 170 12.87 13.14 7.39
N MET A 171 12.98 14.00 8.40
CA MET A 171 11.91 14.87 8.82
C MET A 171 12.47 16.21 9.30
N LYS A 172 12.02 17.28 8.67
CA LYS A 172 12.30 18.65 9.07
C LYS A 172 10.99 19.35 9.36
N GLY A 173 10.91 20.12 10.43
CA GLY A 173 9.66 20.76 10.78
C GLY A 173 9.78 21.78 11.90
N LYS A 174 8.65 22.40 12.19
CA LYS A 174 8.48 23.24 13.37
C LYS A 174 7.07 23.14 13.91
N GLN A 175 6.96 23.41 15.20
CA GLN A 175 5.71 23.53 15.92
C GLN A 175 5.74 24.79 16.76
N ASP A 176 4.78 25.69 16.53
CA ASP A 176 4.50 26.86 17.35
C ASP A 176 2.98 26.97 17.62
N THR A 177 2.52 28.11 18.12
CA THR A 177 1.09 28.35 18.40
C THR A 177 0.21 28.48 17.17
N GLU A 178 0.80 28.79 16.01
CA GLU A 178 0.08 29.13 14.79
C GLU A 178 0.17 28.01 13.74
N ALA A 179 1.29 27.30 13.71
CA ALA A 179 1.57 26.30 12.69
C ALA A 179 2.26 25.06 13.27
N TYR A 180 1.79 23.90 12.80
CA TYR A 180 2.48 22.62 12.92
C TYR A 180 2.72 22.11 11.51
N PHE A 181 3.98 22.09 11.09
CA PHE A 181 4.35 21.49 9.81
C PHE A 181 5.63 20.67 9.92
N ALA A 182 5.70 19.64 9.07
CA ALA A 182 6.92 18.92 8.81
C ALA A 182 6.96 18.50 7.35
N ASP A 183 8.13 18.41 6.76
CA ASP A 183 8.37 17.84 5.45
C ASP A 183 9.54 16.87 5.52
N GLY A 184 9.61 15.98 4.55
CA GLY A 184 10.60 14.93 4.59
C GLY A 184 10.60 14.04 3.37
N GLU A 185 11.57 13.13 3.37
CA GLU A 185 11.70 12.09 2.37
C GLU A 185 11.73 10.73 3.05
N VAL A 186 10.91 9.83 2.53
CA VAL A 186 10.94 8.40 2.83
C VAL A 186 11.98 7.76 1.93
N SER A 187 12.89 6.96 2.50
CA SER A 187 13.83 6.12 1.76
C SER A 187 13.90 4.74 2.40
N ILE A 188 12.94 3.87 2.06
CA ILE A 188 12.89 2.48 2.55
C ILE A 188 13.59 1.57 1.55
N ASP A 189 14.61 0.85 2.01
CA ASP A 189 15.33 -0.12 1.19
C ASP A 189 14.45 -1.32 0.88
N SER A 190 13.73 -1.81 1.89
CA SER A 190 12.81 -2.92 1.78
C SER A 190 11.72 -2.89 2.85
N MET A 191 10.53 -3.37 2.49
CA MET A 191 9.47 -3.78 3.42
C MET A 191 8.69 -4.95 2.84
N HIS A 192 7.93 -5.62 3.69
CA HIS A 192 6.91 -6.56 3.23
C HIS A 192 5.52 -5.96 3.47
N PHE A 193 4.66 -6.08 2.47
CA PHE A 193 3.22 -5.92 2.60
C PHE A 193 2.58 -7.28 2.35
N ALA A 194 1.91 -7.84 3.36
CA ALA A 194 1.48 -9.23 3.41
C ALA A 194 2.65 -10.20 3.11
N SER A 195 2.57 -10.95 2.00
CA SER A 195 3.65 -11.84 1.56
C SER A 195 4.56 -11.21 0.50
N GLN A 196 4.23 -10.02 0.01
CA GLN A 196 4.92 -9.35 -1.09
C GLN A 196 6.04 -8.46 -0.57
N GLN A 197 7.20 -8.51 -1.23
CA GLN A 197 8.30 -7.60 -0.92
C GLN A 197 8.25 -6.37 -1.83
N ILE A 198 8.39 -5.19 -1.24
CA ILE A 198 8.52 -3.92 -1.95
C ILE A 198 9.89 -3.35 -1.60
N THR A 199 10.65 -2.92 -2.60
CA THR A 199 12.02 -2.41 -2.42
C THR A 199 12.21 -1.02 -2.99
N MET A 200 13.27 -0.32 -2.56
CA MET A 200 13.64 0.99 -3.08
C MET A 200 12.50 2.03 -3.06
N ILE A 201 11.75 2.06 -1.96
CA ILE A 201 10.62 2.99 -1.81
C ILE A 201 11.17 4.37 -1.48
N ARG A 202 10.92 5.34 -2.36
CA ARG A 202 11.42 6.70 -2.24
C ARG A 202 10.35 7.71 -2.59
N GLY A 203 10.27 8.78 -1.83
CA GLY A 203 9.47 9.94 -2.21
C GLY A 203 9.17 10.89 -1.07
N PRO A 204 8.65 12.08 -1.42
CA PRO A 204 8.39 13.12 -0.45
C PRO A 204 7.10 12.85 0.32
N TYR A 205 7.07 13.35 1.56
CA TYR A 205 5.86 13.51 2.34
C TYR A 205 5.87 14.88 3.03
N ALA A 206 4.68 15.36 3.39
CA ALA A 206 4.52 16.55 4.21
C ALA A 206 3.46 16.31 5.28
N ILE A 207 3.58 17.01 6.40
CA ILE A 207 2.61 17.07 7.47
C ILE A 207 2.21 18.52 7.60
N GLN A 208 0.93 18.82 7.42
CA GLN A 208 0.37 20.16 7.58
C GLN A 208 -1.10 20.06 7.93
N ASP A 209 -1.60 20.96 8.78
CA ASP A 209 -3.02 21.04 9.16
C ASP A 209 -3.61 19.71 9.65
N GLY A 210 -2.81 18.90 10.37
CA GLY A 210 -3.21 17.59 10.86
C GLY A 210 -3.37 16.52 9.78
N ARG A 211 -2.80 16.73 8.58
CA ARG A 211 -2.79 15.80 7.45
C ARG A 211 -1.36 15.37 7.15
N LEU A 212 -1.17 14.09 6.87
CA LEU A 212 0.02 13.55 6.23
C LEU A 212 -0.27 13.43 4.73
N LEU A 213 0.47 14.18 3.93
CA LEU A 213 0.36 14.26 2.48
C LEU A 213 1.52 13.47 1.87
N LEU A 214 1.19 12.58 0.93
CA LEU A 214 2.12 11.64 0.31
C LEU A 214 2.25 11.97 -1.18
N GLY A 215 3.48 12.09 -1.65
CA GLY A 215 3.78 12.26 -3.07
C GLY A 215 3.08 13.46 -3.69
N ASP A 216 2.24 13.20 -4.69
CA ASP A 216 1.57 14.24 -5.49
C ASP A 216 0.53 15.06 -4.72
N ALA A 217 0.12 14.60 -3.53
CA ALA A 217 -0.84 15.31 -2.68
C ALA A 217 -0.23 16.54 -1.99
N ILE A 218 1.10 16.69 -1.99
CA ILE A 218 1.78 17.84 -1.38
C ILE A 218 1.48 19.10 -2.24
N PRO A 219 0.85 20.15 -1.68
CA PRO A 219 0.50 21.34 -2.44
C PRO A 219 1.73 22.02 -3.00
N GLN A 220 1.67 22.36 -4.27
CA GLN A 220 2.73 23.12 -4.90
C GLN A 220 2.56 24.60 -4.51
N PRO A 221 3.63 25.30 -4.09
CA PRO A 221 3.60 26.74 -3.98
C PRO A 221 3.21 27.32 -5.34
N THR A 222 2.08 28.04 -5.40
CA THR A 222 1.53 28.62 -6.63
C THR A 222 2.42 29.71 -7.24
N ALA A 223 3.42 30.20 -6.50
CA ALA A 223 4.43 31.13 -6.98
C ALA A 223 5.82 30.47 -6.96
N ILE A 224 6.44 30.38 -8.14
CA ILE A 224 7.88 30.10 -8.27
C ILE A 224 8.60 31.43 -8.05
N PRO A 225 9.40 31.63 -6.98
CA PRO A 225 10.27 32.80 -6.91
C PRO A 225 11.21 32.78 -8.12
N PRO A 226 11.38 33.88 -8.88
CA PRO A 226 12.05 33.89 -10.18
C PRO A 226 13.58 33.63 -10.16
N ALA A 227 14.13 33.04 -9.08
CA ALA A 227 15.57 32.87 -8.90
C ALA A 227 15.98 31.59 -8.12
N MET A 228 15.26 30.47 -8.23
CA MET A 228 15.74 29.19 -7.65
C MET A 228 16.47 28.31 -8.68
N PRO A 229 17.61 27.69 -8.30
CA PRO A 229 18.34 26.78 -9.16
C PRO A 229 17.51 25.53 -9.50
N ALA A 230 17.63 25.06 -10.75
CA ALA A 230 16.85 23.97 -11.33
C ALA A 230 16.93 22.63 -10.57
N SER A 231 17.90 22.45 -9.68
CA SER A 231 18.04 21.24 -8.83
C SER A 231 16.92 21.08 -7.79
N LEU A 232 16.20 22.14 -7.42
CA LEU A 232 15.04 22.08 -6.50
C LEU A 232 13.71 21.82 -7.24
N ASN A 233 13.71 21.71 -8.57
CA ASN A 233 12.54 21.29 -9.34
C ASN A 233 12.29 19.77 -9.29
N ALA A 234 13.23 18.97 -8.79
CA ALA A 234 13.17 17.50 -8.85
C ALA A 234 12.42 16.82 -7.68
N ILE A 235 12.02 17.55 -6.63
CA ILE A 235 11.21 17.05 -5.50
C ILE A 235 9.70 17.29 -5.76
N ARG A 236 9.34 17.96 -6.85
CA ARG A 236 7.97 18.41 -7.14
C ARG A 236 7.10 17.30 -7.72
N GLY A 237 5.92 17.08 -7.14
CA GLY A 237 4.82 16.31 -7.76
C GLY A 237 5.28 14.96 -8.29
N ARG A 238 6.01 14.21 -7.46
CA ARG A 238 6.35 12.82 -7.74
C ARG A 238 5.68 11.94 -6.68
N PRO A 239 5.06 10.82 -7.08
CA PRO A 239 4.53 9.87 -6.12
C PRO A 239 5.67 9.23 -5.33
N ILE A 240 5.34 8.67 -4.18
CA ILE A 240 6.27 7.79 -3.47
C ILE A 240 6.35 6.50 -4.28
N GLY A 241 7.50 6.22 -4.89
CA GLY A 241 7.70 5.11 -5.83
C GLY A 241 8.62 4.04 -5.26
N GLY A 242 8.36 2.77 -5.59
CA GLY A 242 9.20 1.62 -5.26
C GLY A 242 9.17 0.55 -6.34
N ARG A 243 9.84 -0.58 -6.13
CA ARG A 243 9.85 -1.73 -7.05
C ARG A 243 9.06 -2.90 -6.49
N ILE A 244 8.26 -3.50 -7.35
CA ILE A 244 7.47 -4.71 -7.08
C ILE A 244 7.34 -5.52 -8.38
N TYR A 245 7.42 -6.85 -8.30
CA TYR A 245 7.23 -7.76 -9.45
C TYR A 245 8.04 -7.38 -10.72
N GLY A 246 9.28 -6.92 -10.56
CA GLY A 246 10.10 -6.42 -11.67
C GLY A 246 9.73 -5.03 -12.22
N GLY A 247 8.52 -4.54 -11.95
CA GLY A 247 8.01 -3.22 -12.32
C GLY A 247 8.16 -2.17 -11.22
N THR A 248 7.33 -1.13 -11.28
CA THR A 248 7.28 -0.03 -10.31
C THR A 248 5.91 0.06 -9.64
N ALA A 249 5.89 0.24 -8.31
CA ALA A 249 4.71 0.63 -7.56
C ALA A 249 4.81 2.10 -7.16
N SER A 250 3.68 2.78 -7.03
CA SER A 250 3.64 4.17 -6.59
C SER A 250 2.44 4.44 -5.69
N ILE A 251 2.59 5.33 -4.71
CA ILE A 251 1.53 5.81 -3.83
C ILE A 251 1.54 7.34 -3.72
N SER A 252 0.35 7.93 -3.82
CA SER A 252 0.08 9.35 -3.55
C SER A 252 -1.26 9.48 -2.84
N GLY A 253 -1.43 10.48 -1.98
CA GLY A 253 -2.69 10.70 -1.26
C GLY A 253 -2.52 11.36 0.09
N GLU A 254 -3.54 11.27 0.93
CA GLU A 254 -3.54 11.90 2.25
C GLU A 254 -4.02 10.96 3.36
N VAL A 255 -3.55 11.23 4.58
CA VAL A 255 -3.97 10.57 5.82
C VAL A 255 -4.26 11.64 6.87
N LEU A 256 -5.45 11.60 7.47
CA LEU A 256 -5.80 12.43 8.62
C LEU A 256 -5.11 11.89 9.87
N LEU A 257 -4.28 12.71 10.52
CA LEU A 257 -3.46 12.29 11.66
C LEU A 257 -4.25 12.13 12.98
N ASN A 258 -5.47 12.65 13.05
CA ASN A 258 -6.32 12.53 14.24
C ASN A 258 -6.99 11.14 14.30
N ASP A 259 -7.70 10.76 13.24
CA ASP A 259 -8.50 9.54 13.20
C ASP A 259 -7.90 8.42 12.32
N GLY A 260 -6.83 8.70 11.59
CA GLY A 260 -6.22 7.74 10.67
C GLY A 260 -7.07 7.46 9.43
N ALA A 261 -8.07 8.29 9.12
CA ALA A 261 -8.77 8.19 7.84
C ALA A 261 -7.79 8.49 6.69
N PHE A 262 -7.90 7.77 5.58
CA PHE A 262 -7.00 7.94 4.44
C PHE A 262 -7.75 7.88 3.12
N ASP A 263 -7.18 8.55 2.12
CA ASP A 263 -7.55 8.48 0.72
C ASP A 263 -6.27 8.47 -0.11
N VAL A 264 -5.98 7.32 -0.72
CA VAL A 264 -4.72 7.08 -1.43
C VAL A 264 -4.96 6.44 -2.79
N VAL A 265 -4.14 6.84 -3.76
CA VAL A 265 -4.04 6.21 -5.07
C VAL A 265 -2.77 5.36 -5.09
N LEU A 266 -2.94 4.08 -5.36
CA LEU A 266 -1.88 3.13 -5.62
C LEU A 266 -1.85 2.83 -7.11
N ALA A 267 -0.66 2.79 -7.70
CA ALA A 267 -0.48 2.33 -9.07
C ALA A 267 0.68 1.35 -9.16
N ILE A 268 0.56 0.41 -10.10
CA ILE A 268 1.61 -0.52 -10.51
C ILE A 268 1.78 -0.35 -12.01
N ALA A 269 3.01 -0.22 -12.47
CA ALA A 269 3.34 -0.09 -13.89
C ALA A 269 4.44 -1.09 -14.28
N ASN A 270 4.30 -1.66 -15.48
CA ASN A 270 5.27 -2.58 -16.07
C ASN A 270 5.64 -3.78 -15.16
N ALA A 271 4.69 -4.25 -14.35
CA ALA A 271 4.89 -5.45 -13.53
C ALA A 271 4.94 -6.69 -14.41
N ASP A 272 5.86 -7.58 -14.10
CA ASP A 272 6.09 -8.80 -14.85
C ASP A 272 5.17 -9.92 -14.34
N MET A 273 4.27 -10.38 -15.20
CA MET A 273 3.29 -11.41 -14.83
C MET A 273 3.91 -12.71 -14.32
N PRO A 274 4.94 -13.31 -14.97
CA PRO A 274 5.58 -14.51 -14.44
C PRO A 274 6.18 -14.30 -13.04
N THR A 275 6.80 -13.13 -12.79
CA THR A 275 7.31 -12.79 -11.45
C THR A 275 6.17 -12.68 -10.43
N MET A 276 5.07 -12.03 -10.78
CA MET A 276 3.88 -11.90 -9.92
C MET A 276 3.27 -13.27 -9.59
N LEU A 277 3.13 -14.15 -10.58
CA LEU A 277 2.58 -15.50 -10.38
C LEU A 277 3.50 -16.36 -9.50
N LEU A 278 4.81 -16.28 -9.69
CA LEU A 278 5.80 -16.97 -8.85
C LEU A 278 5.67 -16.54 -7.37
N GLU A 279 5.57 -15.24 -7.11
CA GLU A 279 5.40 -14.71 -5.74
C GLU A 279 4.04 -15.07 -5.12
N LEU A 280 3.01 -15.28 -5.94
CA LEU A 280 1.71 -15.82 -5.50
C LEU A 280 1.70 -17.34 -5.33
N GLY A 281 2.84 -18.02 -5.53
CA GLY A 281 2.95 -19.47 -5.42
C GLY A 281 2.38 -20.24 -6.61
N GLN A 282 2.08 -19.56 -7.71
CA GLN A 282 1.58 -20.13 -8.97
C GLN A 282 2.73 -20.15 -9.99
N ALA A 283 3.68 -21.07 -9.82
CA ALA A 283 4.81 -21.16 -10.74
C ALA A 283 4.36 -21.74 -12.10
N ASP A 284 4.25 -20.88 -13.11
CA ASP A 284 4.10 -21.28 -14.51
C ASP A 284 5.13 -20.55 -15.37
N ASN A 285 6.14 -21.30 -15.82
CA ASN A 285 7.26 -20.77 -16.59
C ASN A 285 6.91 -20.39 -18.03
N THR A 286 5.67 -20.60 -18.45
CA THR A 286 5.24 -20.40 -19.83
C THR A 286 4.36 -19.17 -20.00
N VAL A 287 3.88 -18.61 -18.89
CA VAL A 287 3.16 -17.35 -18.87
C VAL A 287 4.12 -16.19 -19.15
N ARG A 288 3.71 -15.32 -20.06
CA ARG A 288 4.34 -14.02 -20.31
C ARG A 288 3.28 -12.94 -20.18
N GLY A 289 3.71 -11.69 -19.98
CA GLY A 289 2.83 -10.53 -20.02
C GLY A 289 3.29 -9.42 -19.08
N LYS A 290 2.81 -8.21 -19.37
CA LYS A 290 2.98 -7.03 -18.52
C LYS A 290 1.65 -6.61 -17.91
N VAL A 291 1.68 -6.37 -16.61
CA VAL A 291 0.55 -5.92 -15.83
C VAL A 291 0.77 -4.46 -15.43
N GLN A 292 -0.27 -3.67 -15.60
CA GLN A 292 -0.35 -2.33 -15.03
C GLN A 292 -1.74 -2.15 -14.42
N GLY A 293 -1.85 -1.29 -13.42
CA GLY A 293 -3.12 -1.02 -12.79
C GLY A 293 -3.04 0.11 -11.80
N GLN A 294 -4.21 0.60 -11.43
CA GLN A 294 -4.38 1.65 -10.45
C GLN A 294 -5.60 1.37 -9.59
N VAL A 295 -5.54 1.76 -8.33
CA VAL A 295 -6.66 1.67 -7.40
C VAL A 295 -6.65 2.88 -6.47
N ARG A 296 -7.81 3.49 -6.31
CA ARG A 296 -8.05 4.47 -5.25
C ARG A 296 -8.67 3.74 -4.06
N LEU A 297 -8.07 3.90 -2.89
CA LEU A 297 -8.50 3.29 -1.64
C LEU A 297 -8.80 4.38 -0.62
N GLU A 298 -9.96 4.26 0.00
CA GLU A 298 -10.43 5.06 1.11
C GLU A 298 -10.68 4.16 2.32
N GLY A 299 -10.36 4.62 3.53
CA GLY A 299 -10.58 3.80 4.71
C GLY A 299 -10.02 4.45 5.98
N VAL A 300 -9.84 3.62 7.01
CA VAL A 300 -9.23 4.03 8.29
C VAL A 300 -8.10 3.07 8.63
N VAL A 301 -6.94 3.60 9.01
CA VAL A 301 -5.76 2.81 9.40
C VAL A 301 -6.14 1.83 10.51
N GLY A 302 -5.82 0.54 10.31
CA GLY A 302 -6.12 -0.54 11.24
C GLY A 302 -7.54 -1.12 11.15
N ALA A 303 -8.44 -0.54 10.35
CA ALA A 303 -9.83 -0.99 10.20
C ALA A 303 -10.10 -1.52 8.77
N SER A 304 -9.58 -2.70 8.44
CA SER A 304 -9.69 -3.29 7.09
C SER A 304 -11.13 -3.46 6.59
N HIS A 305 -12.08 -3.72 7.50
CA HIS A 305 -13.51 -3.84 7.17
C HIS A 305 -14.15 -2.52 6.67
N LEU A 306 -13.51 -1.37 6.91
CA LEU A 306 -13.95 -0.07 6.40
C LEU A 306 -13.26 0.32 5.09
N LEU A 307 -12.39 -0.54 4.56
CA LEU A 307 -11.70 -0.29 3.30
C LEU A 307 -12.72 -0.24 2.16
N LYS A 308 -12.64 0.80 1.34
CA LYS A 308 -13.44 0.95 0.12
C LYS A 308 -12.53 1.39 -1.00
N GLY A 309 -12.87 1.02 -2.22
CA GLY A 309 -12.08 1.48 -3.35
C GLY A 309 -12.61 1.06 -4.70
N ALA A 310 -12.02 1.65 -5.73
CA ALA A 310 -12.27 1.31 -7.11
C ALA A 310 -10.96 1.36 -7.89
N GLY A 311 -10.79 0.42 -8.81
CA GLY A 311 -9.56 0.29 -9.56
C GLY A 311 -9.77 -0.34 -10.92
N SER A 312 -8.71 -0.26 -11.71
CA SER A 312 -8.60 -0.94 -12.99
C SER A 312 -7.21 -1.51 -13.17
N ALA A 313 -7.12 -2.59 -13.91
CA ALA A 313 -5.86 -3.19 -14.33
C ALA A 313 -5.94 -3.60 -15.79
N THR A 314 -4.82 -3.54 -16.49
CA THR A 314 -4.69 -4.07 -17.84
C THR A 314 -3.52 -5.03 -17.91
N LEU A 315 -3.69 -6.03 -18.74
CA LEU A 315 -2.69 -7.01 -19.10
C LEU A 315 -2.40 -6.82 -20.59
N SER A 316 -1.12 -6.79 -20.95
CA SER A 316 -0.67 -6.70 -22.35
C SER A 316 0.45 -7.68 -22.63
N GLU A 317 0.67 -7.99 -23.90
CA GLU A 317 1.74 -8.86 -24.39
C GLU A 317 1.74 -10.23 -23.70
N ALA A 318 0.56 -10.70 -23.33
CA ALA A 318 0.41 -11.91 -22.55
C ALA A 318 0.47 -13.16 -23.43
N ASN A 319 0.92 -14.25 -22.82
CA ASN A 319 0.73 -15.58 -23.38
C ASN A 319 0.15 -16.47 -22.30
N LEU A 320 -1.19 -16.45 -22.18
CA LEU A 320 -1.90 -17.20 -21.14
C LEU A 320 -2.24 -18.64 -21.54
N TYR A 321 -1.70 -19.13 -22.67
CA TYR A 321 -2.08 -20.40 -23.29
C TYR A 321 -2.03 -21.61 -22.34
N GLN A 322 -1.17 -21.59 -21.32
CA GLN A 322 -0.90 -22.76 -20.47
C GLN A 322 -1.40 -22.65 -19.03
N LEU A 323 -2.11 -21.58 -18.66
CA LEU A 323 -2.71 -21.55 -17.32
C LEU A 323 -3.62 -22.78 -17.17
N PRO A 324 -3.48 -23.59 -16.10
CA PRO A 324 -4.26 -24.82 -15.92
C PRO A 324 -5.78 -24.61 -16.06
N LEU A 325 -6.24 -23.43 -15.65
CA LEU A 325 -7.61 -22.95 -15.84
C LEU A 325 -8.01 -22.89 -17.33
N LEU A 326 -7.16 -22.31 -18.17
CA LEU A 326 -7.42 -22.13 -19.61
C LEU A 326 -7.19 -23.43 -20.40
N ILE A 327 -6.22 -24.26 -20.04
CA ILE A 327 -6.04 -25.60 -20.61
C ILE A 327 -7.30 -26.45 -20.39
N SER A 328 -7.86 -26.39 -19.19
CA SER A 328 -9.10 -27.12 -18.86
C SER A 328 -10.28 -26.65 -19.71
N VAL A 329 -10.39 -25.34 -19.93
CA VAL A 329 -11.37 -24.74 -20.85
C VAL A 329 -11.13 -25.20 -22.30
N PHE A 330 -9.89 -25.17 -22.80
CA PHE A 330 -9.57 -25.54 -24.19
C PHE A 330 -9.72 -27.04 -24.49
N ASN A 331 -9.29 -27.92 -23.58
CA ASN A 331 -9.47 -29.36 -23.71
C ASN A 331 -10.96 -29.73 -23.76
N MET A 332 -11.80 -29.03 -23.00
CA MET A 332 -13.25 -29.20 -23.04
C MET A 332 -13.87 -28.67 -24.34
N LEU A 333 -13.22 -27.72 -25.02
CA LEU A 333 -13.67 -27.16 -26.30
C LEU A 333 -13.19 -27.97 -27.52
N ARG A 334 -12.39 -29.03 -27.35
CA ARG A 334 -11.74 -29.78 -28.45
C ARG A 334 -11.01 -28.88 -29.46
N ILE A 335 -10.54 -27.71 -29.02
CA ILE A 335 -9.74 -26.81 -29.85
C ILE A 335 -8.33 -27.37 -29.88
N LYS A 336 -7.79 -27.64 -31.07
CA LYS A 336 -6.40 -28.08 -31.18
C LYS A 336 -5.48 -26.95 -30.72
N PRO A 337 -4.47 -27.25 -29.88
CA PRO A 337 -3.32 -26.39 -29.66
C PRO A 337 -2.77 -25.87 -30.99
N SER A 338 -2.98 -24.59 -31.30
CA SER A 338 -2.19 -23.88 -32.30
C SER A 338 -1.52 -22.70 -31.60
N GLU A 339 -0.37 -22.26 -32.12
CA GLU A 339 0.33 -21.08 -31.59
C GLU A 339 -0.53 -19.80 -31.62
N SER A 340 -1.67 -19.82 -32.32
CA SER A 340 -2.53 -18.67 -32.64
C SER A 340 -3.76 -18.48 -31.75
N VAL A 341 -3.86 -19.09 -30.56
CA VAL A 341 -5.05 -19.00 -29.65
C VAL A 341 -4.73 -18.34 -28.29
N ALA A 342 -3.62 -17.61 -28.15
CA ALA A 342 -3.25 -16.99 -26.88
C ALA A 342 -4.11 -15.75 -26.59
N PHE A 343 -4.63 -15.62 -25.36
CA PHE A 343 -5.08 -14.31 -24.85
C PHE A 343 -3.84 -13.43 -24.71
N THR A 344 -3.80 -12.35 -25.47
CA THR A 344 -2.68 -11.39 -25.52
C THR A 344 -2.93 -10.21 -24.60
N ASP A 345 -4.19 -9.87 -24.39
CA ASP A 345 -4.57 -8.65 -23.71
C ASP A 345 -5.75 -8.89 -22.76
N GLY A 346 -5.84 -8.03 -21.75
CA GLY A 346 -6.91 -8.06 -20.77
C GLY A 346 -7.14 -6.72 -20.11
N SER A 347 -8.36 -6.53 -19.62
CA SER A 347 -8.73 -5.39 -18.80
C SER A 347 -9.69 -5.82 -17.72
N VAL A 348 -9.46 -5.32 -16.50
CA VAL A 348 -10.31 -5.56 -15.35
C VAL A 348 -10.72 -4.22 -14.75
N ARG A 349 -12.00 -4.08 -14.40
CA ARG A 349 -12.51 -3.04 -13.51
C ARG A 349 -13.11 -3.68 -12.28
N PHE A 350 -12.72 -3.19 -11.12
CA PHE A 350 -13.11 -3.78 -9.85
C PHE A 350 -13.40 -2.73 -8.79
N THR A 351 -14.22 -3.11 -7.82
CA THR A 351 -14.44 -2.38 -6.57
C THR A 351 -14.03 -3.23 -5.39
N VAL A 352 -13.57 -2.55 -4.34
CA VAL A 352 -13.13 -3.17 -3.08
C VAL A 352 -14.07 -2.68 -1.98
N TYR A 353 -14.57 -3.62 -1.17
CA TYR A 353 -15.34 -3.33 0.04
C TYR A 353 -14.93 -4.32 1.13
N GLY A 354 -14.28 -3.81 2.18
CA GLY A 354 -13.69 -4.61 3.24
C GLY A 354 -12.74 -5.67 2.68
N ASP A 355 -13.09 -6.93 2.90
CA ASP A 355 -12.32 -8.11 2.49
C ASP A 355 -12.81 -8.71 1.15
N HIS A 356 -13.72 -8.03 0.44
CA HIS A 356 -14.28 -8.48 -0.83
C HIS A 356 -13.87 -7.58 -2.00
N VAL A 357 -13.51 -8.23 -3.10
CA VAL A 357 -13.27 -7.60 -4.40
C VAL A 357 -14.40 -8.01 -5.34
N THR A 358 -15.10 -7.05 -5.92
CA THR A 358 -16.11 -7.28 -6.95
C THR A 358 -15.53 -6.90 -8.30
N PHE A 359 -15.45 -7.86 -9.22
CA PHE A 359 -15.06 -7.62 -10.60
C PHE A 359 -16.30 -7.20 -11.39
N ASN A 360 -16.41 -5.90 -11.66
CA ASN A 360 -17.53 -5.32 -12.42
C ASN A 360 -17.41 -5.63 -13.91
N GLU A 361 -16.18 -5.76 -14.39
CA GLU A 361 -15.87 -6.13 -15.76
C GLU A 361 -14.51 -6.83 -15.79
N LEU A 362 -14.46 -7.98 -16.43
CA LEU A 362 -13.24 -8.75 -16.67
C LEU A 362 -13.26 -9.16 -18.13
N LYS A 363 -12.38 -8.54 -18.92
CA LYS A 363 -12.23 -8.83 -20.33
C LYS A 363 -10.87 -9.42 -20.60
N LEU A 364 -10.83 -10.50 -21.36
CA LEU A 364 -9.61 -11.08 -21.92
C LEU A 364 -9.84 -11.27 -23.40
N TRP A 365 -8.88 -10.89 -24.23
CA TRP A 365 -9.00 -11.07 -25.67
C TRP A 365 -7.66 -11.46 -26.30
N GLY A 366 -7.78 -12.10 -27.45
CA GLY A 366 -6.68 -12.39 -28.36
C GLY A 366 -7.21 -12.47 -29.78
N ASP A 367 -6.44 -13.07 -30.67
CA ASP A 367 -6.74 -13.07 -32.11
C ASP A 367 -8.03 -13.81 -32.48
N LEU A 368 -8.39 -14.85 -31.72
CA LEU A 368 -9.51 -15.73 -32.06
C LEU A 368 -10.72 -15.58 -31.14
N ILE A 369 -10.50 -15.31 -29.85
CA ILE A 369 -11.54 -15.38 -28.82
C ILE A 369 -11.48 -14.18 -27.88
N ALA A 370 -12.64 -13.81 -27.37
CA ALA A 370 -12.79 -12.85 -26.29
C ALA A 370 -13.62 -13.47 -25.15
N LEU A 371 -13.23 -13.22 -23.91
CA LEU A 371 -13.99 -13.54 -22.72
C LEU A 371 -14.44 -12.24 -22.08
N ASP A 372 -15.71 -12.19 -21.68
CA ASP A 372 -16.26 -11.09 -20.89
C ASP A 372 -16.94 -11.68 -19.66
N GLY A 373 -16.48 -11.30 -18.48
CA GLY A 373 -16.94 -11.86 -17.22
C GLY A 373 -17.07 -10.86 -16.10
N THR A 374 -17.70 -11.33 -15.03
CA THR A 374 -17.92 -10.61 -13.78
C THR A 374 -17.85 -11.59 -12.62
N GLY A 375 -17.77 -11.09 -11.40
CA GLY A 375 -17.82 -11.96 -10.23
C GLY A 375 -17.22 -11.32 -8.99
N THR A 376 -16.87 -12.15 -8.03
CA THR A 376 -16.32 -11.72 -6.74
C THR A 376 -15.14 -12.58 -6.31
N MET A 377 -14.30 -12.02 -5.45
CA MET A 377 -13.22 -12.71 -4.75
C MET A 377 -13.16 -12.24 -3.30
N ASN A 378 -12.92 -13.15 -2.37
CA ASN A 378 -12.70 -12.82 -0.96
C ASN A 378 -11.21 -12.83 -0.59
N ARG A 379 -10.87 -12.42 0.64
CA ARG A 379 -9.50 -12.41 1.18
C ARG A 379 -8.83 -13.80 1.21
N ALA A 380 -9.61 -14.88 1.29
CA ALA A 380 -9.11 -16.25 1.23
C ALA A 380 -8.77 -16.71 -0.21
N GLN A 381 -8.86 -15.80 -1.19
CA GLN A 381 -8.68 -16.06 -2.62
C GLN A 381 -9.70 -17.09 -3.15
N GLU A 382 -10.87 -17.21 -2.52
CA GLU A 382 -11.97 -17.93 -3.13
C GLU A 382 -12.63 -17.02 -4.16
N VAL A 383 -12.77 -17.54 -5.37
CA VAL A 383 -13.35 -16.84 -6.51
C VAL A 383 -14.73 -17.41 -6.81
N ASP A 384 -15.64 -16.54 -7.26
CA ASP A 384 -16.89 -16.92 -7.93
C ASP A 384 -17.03 -15.98 -9.14
N LEU A 385 -16.61 -16.47 -10.30
CA LEU A 385 -16.54 -15.73 -11.55
C LEU A 385 -17.44 -16.38 -12.60
N SER A 386 -18.06 -15.57 -13.43
CA SER A 386 -18.84 -16.02 -14.58
C SER A 386 -18.31 -15.32 -15.84
N PHE A 387 -17.98 -16.10 -16.87
CA PHE A 387 -17.45 -15.61 -18.13
C PHE A 387 -18.33 -16.04 -19.29
N ASN A 388 -18.59 -15.12 -20.21
CA ASN A 388 -19.24 -15.36 -21.47
C ASN A 388 -18.21 -15.31 -22.60
N THR A 389 -18.08 -16.40 -23.37
CA THR A 389 -17.20 -16.47 -24.54
C THR A 389 -17.84 -15.76 -25.73
N ARG A 390 -17.12 -14.86 -26.37
CA ARG A 390 -17.49 -14.15 -27.59
C ARG A 390 -16.42 -14.30 -28.67
N VAL A 391 -16.82 -14.12 -29.93
CA VAL A 391 -15.88 -14.05 -31.05
C VAL A 391 -15.22 -12.67 -31.06
N SER A 392 -13.90 -12.62 -31.29
CA SER A 392 -13.16 -11.35 -31.30
C SER A 392 -13.60 -10.47 -32.49
N PRO A 393 -13.92 -9.17 -32.29
CA PRO A 393 -14.38 -8.28 -33.36
C PRO A 393 -13.29 -7.87 -34.37
N HIS A 394 -12.00 -8.13 -34.08
CA HIS A 394 -10.87 -7.76 -34.95
C HIS A 394 -10.52 -8.81 -36.01
N ASN A 395 -11.35 -9.84 -36.20
CA ASN A 395 -11.08 -10.92 -37.14
C ASN A 395 -11.79 -10.71 -38.49
N VAL A 396 -11.17 -11.19 -39.58
CA VAL A 396 -11.74 -11.31 -40.94
C VAL A 396 -13.07 -12.08 -41.00
N TRP A 397 -13.39 -12.85 -39.96
CA TRP A 397 -14.69 -13.51 -39.78
C TRP A 397 -15.87 -12.55 -39.59
N SER A 398 -15.63 -11.31 -39.14
CA SER A 398 -16.68 -10.28 -39.03
C SER A 398 -17.29 -9.91 -40.40
N TYR A 399 -16.53 -10.05 -41.48
CA TYR A 399 -17.01 -9.79 -42.84
C TYR A 399 -17.93 -10.89 -43.38
N VAL A 400 -17.75 -12.15 -42.96
CA VAL A 400 -18.55 -13.30 -43.43
C VAL A 400 -19.84 -13.48 -42.60
N ALA A 401 -19.82 -13.06 -41.34
CA ALA A 401 -21.00 -13.09 -40.46
C ALA A 401 -21.94 -11.86 -40.61
N SER A 402 -21.61 -10.93 -41.50
CA SER A 402 -22.37 -9.71 -41.77
C SER A 402 -23.82 -9.87 -42.28
N PRO A 403 -24.29 -11.01 -42.84
CA PRO A 403 -25.69 -11.14 -43.22
C PRO A 403 -26.62 -11.62 -42.09
N PHE A 404 -26.13 -11.86 -40.86
CA PHE A 404 -26.92 -12.41 -39.76
C PHE A 404 -26.99 -11.49 -38.53
N GLY A 405 -27.53 -10.27 -38.68
CA GLY A 405 -28.04 -9.41 -37.59
C GLY A 405 -27.06 -8.98 -36.49
N GLU A 406 -27.42 -7.92 -35.76
CA GLU A 406 -26.63 -7.35 -34.64
C GLU A 406 -26.67 -8.20 -33.35
N ASP A 407 -27.06 -9.48 -33.44
CA ASP A 407 -27.21 -10.36 -32.28
C ASP A 407 -25.86 -10.95 -31.89
N ARG A 408 -25.33 -10.43 -30.78
CA ARG A 408 -24.03 -10.77 -30.20
C ARG A 408 -24.08 -12.20 -29.65
N TYR A 409 -23.62 -13.17 -30.41
CA TYR A 409 -23.62 -14.58 -30.00
C TYR A 409 -22.65 -14.82 -28.83
N THR A 410 -23.20 -15.06 -27.64
CA THR A 410 -22.48 -15.75 -26.55
C THR A 410 -22.41 -17.23 -26.90
N LEU A 411 -21.22 -17.78 -27.07
CA LEU A 411 -21.09 -19.19 -27.43
C LEU A 411 -21.37 -20.10 -26.23
N TRP A 412 -20.82 -19.77 -25.05
CA TRP A 412 -20.91 -20.55 -23.81
C TRP A 412 -20.70 -19.66 -22.57
N THR A 413 -21.25 -20.08 -21.43
CA THR A 413 -20.97 -19.47 -20.12
C THR A 413 -20.11 -20.41 -19.27
N LEU A 414 -19.01 -19.89 -18.73
CA LEU A 414 -18.07 -20.58 -17.85
C LEU A 414 -18.22 -20.02 -16.44
N ASN A 415 -18.45 -20.87 -15.45
CA ASN A 415 -18.46 -20.48 -14.04
C ASN A 415 -17.21 -21.04 -13.36
N VAL A 416 -16.45 -20.19 -12.68
CA VAL A 416 -15.21 -20.55 -11.99
C VAL A 416 -15.40 -20.30 -10.51
N ARG A 417 -15.34 -21.36 -9.69
CA ARG A 417 -15.64 -21.32 -8.25
C ARG A 417 -14.58 -21.99 -7.39
N GLY A 418 -14.37 -21.49 -6.19
CA GLY A 418 -13.48 -22.11 -5.19
C GLY A 418 -12.11 -21.42 -5.10
N PRO A 419 -11.11 -22.05 -4.47
CA PRO A 419 -9.80 -21.42 -4.24
C PRO A 419 -9.08 -21.11 -5.56
N LEU A 420 -8.48 -19.93 -5.68
CA LEU A 420 -7.76 -19.49 -6.89
C LEU A 420 -6.64 -20.46 -7.31
N ALA A 421 -6.00 -21.13 -6.35
CA ALA A 421 -4.97 -22.13 -6.59
C ALA A 421 -5.51 -23.44 -7.19
N ASN A 422 -6.79 -23.77 -6.97
CA ASN A 422 -7.44 -24.96 -7.50
C ASN A 422 -8.94 -24.74 -7.74
N PRO A 423 -9.30 -23.95 -8.76
CA PRO A 423 -10.68 -23.58 -9.00
C PRO A 423 -11.45 -24.70 -9.69
N HIS A 424 -12.72 -24.86 -9.31
CA HIS A 424 -13.68 -25.71 -9.98
C HIS A 424 -14.34 -24.94 -11.14
N ILE A 425 -14.38 -25.54 -12.34
CA ILE A 425 -14.92 -24.90 -13.54
C ILE A 425 -16.14 -25.68 -14.01
N ASP A 426 -17.29 -25.02 -14.10
CA ASP A 426 -18.53 -25.56 -14.67
C ASP A 426 -18.85 -24.83 -15.98
N ARG A 427 -19.33 -25.58 -16.98
CA ARG A 427 -19.70 -25.06 -18.30
C ARG A 427 -21.19 -25.25 -18.50
N ARG A 428 -21.88 -24.14 -18.77
CA ARG A 428 -23.28 -24.16 -19.18
C ARG A 428 -23.39 -23.79 -20.65
N GLY A 429 -23.88 -24.73 -21.45
CA GLY A 429 -24.35 -24.44 -22.80
C GLY A 429 -25.68 -23.71 -22.75
N ILE A 430 -25.94 -22.94 -23.80
CA ILE A 430 -27.25 -22.31 -23.99
C ILE A 430 -28.27 -23.42 -24.33
N ASP A 431 -29.27 -23.62 -23.46
CA ASP A 431 -30.47 -24.45 -23.73
C ASP A 431 -31.40 -23.83 -24.79
N ALA A 432 -31.03 -22.70 -25.39
CA ALA A 432 -31.83 -22.00 -26.40
C ALA A 432 -31.60 -22.54 -27.82
N MET A 433 -31.93 -23.80 -28.05
CA MET A 433 -32.12 -24.34 -29.42
C MET A 433 -33.36 -25.24 -29.58
N ASN A 434 -34.33 -25.21 -28.67
CA ASN A 434 -35.62 -25.90 -28.92
C ASN A 434 -36.65 -25.03 -29.68
N GLY A 435 -36.45 -23.71 -29.82
CA GLY A 435 -37.47 -22.83 -30.43
C GLY A 435 -37.21 -22.39 -31.87
N THR A 436 -35.97 -22.51 -32.37
CA THR A 436 -35.56 -21.91 -33.66
C THR A 436 -35.45 -22.92 -34.79
N LEU A 437 -35.28 -24.22 -34.47
CA LEU A 437 -35.26 -25.29 -35.48
C LEU A 437 -36.67 -25.58 -36.06
N GLU A 438 -37.72 -25.40 -35.26
CA GLU A 438 -39.12 -25.59 -35.71
C GLU A 438 -39.57 -24.53 -36.72
N ARG A 439 -38.92 -23.36 -36.77
CA ARG A 439 -39.21 -22.31 -37.76
C ARG A 439 -38.44 -22.46 -39.07
N LEU A 440 -37.39 -23.28 -39.10
CA LEU A 440 -36.55 -23.50 -40.29
C LEU A 440 -36.97 -24.73 -41.12
N LEU A 441 -37.95 -25.50 -40.65
CA LEU A 441 -38.55 -26.60 -41.41
C LEU A 441 -40.08 -26.49 -41.53
N PRO A 442 -40.63 -25.45 -42.18
CA PRO A 442 -41.99 -25.51 -42.68
C PRO A 442 -41.99 -26.29 -43.99
N GLY A 443 -42.55 -27.50 -44.00
CA GLY A 443 -42.94 -28.19 -45.23
C GLY A 443 -42.17 -29.47 -45.58
N MET A 444 -42.36 -30.52 -44.79
CA MET A 444 -42.47 -31.88 -45.35
C MET A 444 -43.68 -32.58 -44.75
N VAL A 445 -44.86 -32.05 -45.04
CA VAL A 445 -46.10 -32.84 -45.02
C VAL A 445 -46.81 -32.57 -46.34
N GLY A 446 -47.01 -33.64 -47.10
CA GLY A 446 -47.96 -33.70 -48.20
C GLY A 446 -47.75 -34.99 -49.01
N PRO A 447 -48.80 -35.56 -49.62
CA PRO A 447 -50.22 -35.50 -49.30
C PRO A 447 -50.87 -36.90 -49.16
N GLU A 448 -52.10 -36.94 -48.65
CA GLU A 448 -52.98 -38.12 -48.63
C GLU A 448 -53.35 -38.60 -50.04
N THR A 449 -53.41 -39.93 -50.23
CA THR A 449 -54.38 -40.61 -51.11
C THR A 449 -54.88 -41.90 -50.43
N LEU A 450 -56.20 -41.94 -50.18
CA LEU A 450 -57.04 -43.05 -49.65
C LEU A 450 -57.34 -44.13 -50.74
N PRO A 451 -58.26 -45.10 -50.56
CA PRO A 451 -58.26 -46.29 -49.70
C PRO A 451 -58.50 -47.60 -50.51
N SER A 452 -58.33 -48.80 -49.92
CA SER A 452 -58.99 -50.03 -50.42
C SER A 452 -59.16 -51.11 -49.34
N GLU A 453 -60.42 -51.38 -49.01
CA GLU A 453 -60.88 -52.59 -48.30
C GLU A 453 -60.60 -53.86 -49.12
N ALA A 454 -60.23 -54.96 -48.46
CA ALA A 454 -60.96 -56.24 -48.53
C ALA A 454 -60.39 -57.28 -47.55
N ALA A 455 -61.33 -57.92 -46.86
CA ALA A 455 -61.24 -58.98 -45.86
C ALA A 455 -60.38 -60.22 -46.22
N GLN A 456 -59.82 -60.90 -45.20
CA GLN A 456 -60.25 -62.25 -44.74
C GLN A 456 -59.35 -62.81 -43.61
N TRP A 457 -59.96 -63.60 -42.71
CA TRP A 457 -59.44 -64.14 -41.44
C TRP A 457 -58.58 -65.44 -41.59
N PRO A 458 -58.40 -66.32 -40.56
CA PRO A 458 -57.26 -66.43 -39.64
C PRO A 458 -56.59 -67.84 -39.66
N ARG A 459 -55.60 -68.12 -38.78
CA ARG A 459 -55.27 -69.43 -38.12
C ARG A 459 -53.88 -69.33 -37.43
N LEU A 460 -53.74 -69.45 -36.10
CA LEU A 460 -53.68 -70.65 -35.24
C LEU A 460 -52.51 -71.62 -35.53
N ARG A 461 -51.69 -71.82 -34.47
CA ARG A 461 -50.98 -73.07 -34.05
C ARG A 461 -49.74 -73.47 -34.88
N ASP A 462 -48.63 -74.01 -34.36
CA ASP A 462 -48.28 -74.78 -33.15
C ASP A 462 -46.75 -74.68 -32.87
N ILE A 463 -46.28 -74.59 -31.60
CA ILE A 463 -45.72 -75.61 -30.67
C ILE A 463 -44.23 -76.00 -30.88
N TRP A 464 -43.53 -76.08 -29.73
CA TRP A 464 -42.41 -76.95 -29.27
C TRP A 464 -41.17 -76.14 -28.83
N THR A 465 -41.09 -75.73 -27.55
CA THR A 465 -40.52 -76.43 -26.36
C THR A 465 -39.02 -76.73 -26.41
N ARG A 466 -38.25 -76.04 -25.56
CA ARG A 466 -37.60 -76.60 -24.36
C ARG A 466 -37.19 -75.50 -23.39
#